data_AF-A0A966VY65-F1
#
_entry.id   AF-A0A966VY65-F1
#
_cell.length_a   1.000
_cell.length_b   1.000
_cell.length_c   1.000
_cell.angle_alpha   90.00
_cell.angle_beta   90.00
_cell.angle_gamma   90.00
#
_symmetry.space_group_name_H-M   'P 1'
#
loop_
_entity.id
_entity.type
_entity.pdbx_description
1 polymer ?
#
loop_
_entity_poly.entity_id
_entity_poly.type
_entity_poly.pdbx_seq_one_letter_code
_entity_poly.pdbx_strand_id
1 'polypeptide(L)'
;MKLPLTIIYTNGEKREVVAAFADFVQFERTWSRSVARFEHDFRLTDLAWLAWSAETRAKRTDKKFDPDWLETVETVELGEAQGDTPLATTQPTG
;
A
#
# COMPACT_ATOMS: atom_id res chain seq x y z
N MET A 1 7.01 2.58 10.69
CA MET A 1 6.49 1.45 9.89
C MET A 1 6.18 1.93 8.49
N LYS A 2 6.54 1.14 7.48
CA LYS A 2 6.20 1.34 6.07
C LYS A 2 5.69 0.01 5.53
N LEU A 3 4.57 0.02 4.81
CA LEU A 3 3.99 -1.17 4.21
C LEU A 3 3.87 -0.93 2.70
N PRO A 4 4.69 -1.57 1.88
CA PRO A 4 4.53 -1.55 0.44
C PRO A 4 3.26 -2.31 0.06
N LEU A 5 2.50 -1.75 -0.87
CA LEU A 5 1.24 -2.25 -1.37
C LEU A 5 1.24 -2.13 -2.89
N THR A 6 0.70 -3.14 -3.55
CA THR A 6 0.52 -3.16 -5.00
C THR A 6 -0.97 -3.16 -5.30
N ILE A 7 -1.43 -2.12 -5.98
CA ILE A 7 -2.82 -1.98 -6.44
C ILE A 7 -2.87 -2.47 -7.87
N ILE A 8 -3.77 -3.40 -8.16
CA ILE A 8 -4.11 -3.83 -9.51
C ILE A 8 -5.47 -3.23 -9.84
N TYR A 9 -5.54 -2.42 -10.88
CA TYR A 9 -6.78 -1.81 -11.34
C TYR A 9 -7.47 -2.70 -12.37
N THR A 10 -8.79 -2.53 -12.51
CA THR A 10 -9.63 -3.25 -13.47
C THR A 10 -9.29 -2.94 -14.93
N ASN A 11 -8.49 -1.90 -15.19
CA ASN A 11 -7.93 -1.59 -16.51
C ASN A 11 -6.61 -2.33 -16.82
N GLY A 12 -6.11 -3.16 -15.89
CA GLY A 12 -4.84 -3.88 -15.98
C GLY A 12 -3.60 -3.07 -15.56
N GLU A 13 -3.77 -1.80 -15.17
CA GLU A 13 -2.69 -0.99 -14.61
C GLU A 13 -2.30 -1.49 -13.21
N LYS A 14 -1.00 -1.49 -12.91
CA LYS A 14 -0.48 -1.79 -11.59
C LYS A 14 0.18 -0.56 -11.00
N ARG A 15 -0.12 -0.24 -9.73
CA ARG A 15 0.53 0.85 -9.00
C ARG A 15 1.09 0.37 -7.69
N GLU A 16 2.36 0.68 -7.49
CA GLU A 16 3.07 0.45 -6.25
C GLU A 16 2.97 1.70 -5.37
N VAL A 17 2.50 1.52 -4.15
CA VAL A 17 2.36 2.58 -3.15
C VAL A 17 2.89 2.10 -1.81
N VAL A 18 3.45 3.02 -1.03
CA VAL A 18 3.96 2.69 0.30
C VAL A 18 3.10 3.40 1.33
N ALA A 19 2.31 2.63 2.07
CA ALA A 19 1.61 3.12 3.24
C ALA A 19 2.65 3.45 4.32
N ALA A 20 2.61 4.67 4.84
CA ALA A 20 3.50 5.17 5.88
C ALA A 20 2.71 5.43 7.14
N PHE A 21 3.43 5.73 8.23
CA PHE A 21 2.83 5.96 9.55
C PHE A 21 1.61 6.90 9.56
N ALA A 22 1.61 7.94 8.72
CA ALA A 22 0.48 8.86 8.61
C ALA A 22 -0.82 8.20 8.09
N ASP A 23 -0.73 7.19 7.21
CA ASP A 23 -1.88 6.44 6.72
C ASP A 23 -2.44 5.54 7.83
N PHE A 24 -1.55 4.87 8.57
CA PHE A 24 -1.93 4.04 9.72
C PHE A 24 -2.62 4.86 10.82
N VAL A 25 -2.12 6.07 11.13
CA VAL A 25 -2.76 6.93 12.13
C VAL A 25 -4.13 7.41 11.67
N GLN A 26 -4.30 7.76 10.39
CA GLN A 26 -5.63 8.08 9.86
C GLN A 26 -6.55 6.86 9.86
N PHE A 27 -6.00 5.68 9.61
CA PHE A 27 -6.73 4.43 9.71
C PHE A 27 -7.26 4.22 11.14
N GLU A 28 -6.40 4.29 12.15
CA GLU A 28 -6.84 4.10 13.54
C GLU A 28 -7.97 5.08 13.92
N ARG A 29 -7.89 6.33 13.45
CA ARG A 29 -8.93 7.33 13.66
C ARG A 29 -10.24 7.01 12.94
N THR A 30 -10.17 6.50 11.71
CA THR A 30 -11.35 6.27 10.86
C THR A 30 -12.13 5.02 11.30
N TRP A 31 -11.44 3.93 11.63
CA TRP A 31 -12.11 2.68 12.02
C TRP A 31 -12.06 2.36 13.51
N SER A 32 -11.41 3.19 14.34
CA SER A 32 -11.24 2.94 15.78
C SER A 32 -10.66 1.55 16.07
N ARG A 33 -9.82 1.03 15.17
CA ARG A 33 -9.19 -0.28 15.25
C ARG A 33 -7.69 -0.11 15.38
N SER A 34 -7.12 -0.76 16.39
CA SER A 34 -5.70 -0.65 16.68
C SER A 34 -4.86 -1.43 15.68
N VAL A 35 -3.78 -0.82 15.21
CA VAL A 35 -2.83 -1.45 14.27
C VAL A 35 -2.14 -2.68 14.87
N ALA A 36 -2.12 -2.80 16.20
CA ALA A 36 -1.52 -3.92 16.91
C ALA A 36 -2.19 -5.29 16.66
N ARG A 37 -3.41 -5.35 16.11
CA ARG A 37 -4.09 -6.61 15.75
C ARG A 37 -3.96 -6.99 14.27
N PHE A 38 -3.26 -6.19 13.47
CA PHE A 38 -3.18 -6.39 12.02
C PHE A 38 -2.40 -7.65 11.62
N GLU A 39 -1.50 -8.16 12.46
CA GLU A 39 -0.71 -9.35 12.12
C GLU A 39 -1.55 -10.65 12.00
N HIS A 40 -2.77 -10.67 12.53
CA HIS A 40 -3.60 -11.88 12.59
C HIS A 40 -4.91 -11.82 11.80
N ASP A 41 -5.42 -10.64 11.43
CA ASP A 41 -6.75 -10.51 10.82
C ASP A 41 -6.80 -9.31 9.85
N PHE A 42 -6.03 -9.40 8.75
CA PHE A 42 -6.09 -8.43 7.66
C PHE A 42 -7.42 -8.56 6.91
N ARG A 43 -8.27 -7.54 6.95
CA ARG A 43 -9.42 -7.47 6.05
C ARG A 43 -9.00 -6.85 4.73
N LEU A 44 -9.61 -7.33 3.63
CA LEU A 44 -9.46 -6.74 2.30
C LEU A 44 -9.78 -5.24 2.29
N THR A 45 -10.81 -4.83 3.05
CA THR A 45 -11.17 -3.42 3.21
C THR A 45 -10.04 -2.59 3.83
N ASP A 46 -9.27 -3.18 4.76
CA ASP A 46 -8.20 -2.49 5.45
C ASP A 46 -7.00 -2.25 4.51
N LEU A 47 -6.64 -3.27 3.71
CA LEU A 47 -5.64 -3.17 2.66
C LEU A 47 -6.02 -2.13 1.60
N ALA A 48 -7.26 -2.22 1.11
CA ALA A 48 -7.77 -1.33 0.07
C ALA A 48 -7.68 0.14 0.49
N TRP A 49 -8.08 0.45 1.71
CA TRP A 49 -8.06 1.84 2.15
C TRP A 49 -6.67 2.34 2.51
N LEU A 50 -5.78 1.50 3.07
CA LEU A 50 -4.39 1.89 3.27
C LEU A 50 -3.71 2.24 1.94
N ALA A 51 -4.01 1.47 0.90
CA ALA A 51 -3.54 1.75 -0.45
C ALA A 51 -4.12 3.06 -1.01
N TRP A 52 -5.43 3.29 -0.85
CA TRP A 52 -6.09 4.54 -1.25
C TRP A 52 -5.56 5.77 -0.49
N SER A 53 -5.37 5.68 0.82
CA SER A 53 -4.80 6.76 1.64
C SER A 53 -3.39 7.09 1.17
N ALA A 54 -2.58 6.07 0.90
CA ALA A 54 -1.23 6.25 0.37
C ALA A 54 -1.24 6.92 -1.01
N GLU A 55 -2.14 6.53 -1.92
CA GLU A 55 -2.32 7.18 -3.23
C GLU A 55 -2.77 8.64 -3.11
N THR A 56 -3.72 8.91 -2.22
CA THR A 56 -4.27 10.25 -1.99
C THR A 56 -3.17 11.16 -1.46
N ARG A 57 -2.36 10.69 -0.51
CA ARG A 57 -1.18 11.42 -0.01
C ARG A 57 -0.14 11.63 -1.12
N ALA A 58 0.06 10.64 -1.98
CA ALA A 58 0.95 10.74 -3.13
C ALA A 58 0.37 11.59 -4.27
N LYS A 59 -0.83 12.16 -4.11
CA LYS A 59 -1.58 12.94 -5.12
C LYS A 59 -1.76 12.19 -6.44
N ARG A 60 -1.92 10.86 -6.36
CA ARG A 60 -2.13 9.97 -7.51
C ARG A 60 -3.61 9.70 -7.79
N THR A 61 -4.46 10.00 -6.80
CA THR A 61 -5.91 9.90 -6.89
C THR A 61 -6.55 11.05 -6.12
N ASP A 62 -7.60 11.62 -6.70
CA ASP A 62 -8.51 12.58 -6.04
C ASP A 62 -9.91 11.97 -5.83
N LYS A 63 -10.06 10.67 -6.16
CA LYS A 63 -11.33 9.95 -6.03
C LYS A 63 -11.63 9.64 -4.57
N LYS A 64 -12.91 9.61 -4.22
CA LYS A 64 -13.33 9.10 -2.91
C LYS A 64 -13.08 7.60 -2.83
N PHE A 65 -12.78 7.11 -1.63
CA PHE A 65 -12.49 5.70 -1.39
C PHE A 65 -13.61 4.78 -1.92
N ASP A 66 -14.85 5.03 -1.50
CA ASP A 66 -16.04 4.26 -1.88
C ASP A 66 -17.12 5.22 -2.42
N PRO A 67 -17.71 4.99 -3.61
CA PRO A 67 -17.45 3.87 -4.54
C PRO A 67 -16.35 4.13 -5.59
N ASP A 68 -16.05 5.41 -5.85
CA ASP A 68 -15.31 5.85 -7.05
C ASP A 68 -13.94 5.18 -7.25
N TRP A 69 -13.21 4.91 -6.17
CA TRP A 69 -11.90 4.27 -6.24
C TRP A 69 -12.01 2.74 -6.18
N LEU A 70 -12.83 2.20 -5.28
CA LEU A 70 -13.03 0.75 -5.14
C LEU A 70 -13.50 0.07 -6.44
N GLU A 71 -14.38 0.70 -7.21
CA GLU A 71 -14.84 0.14 -8.50
C GLU A 71 -13.74 0.06 -9.56
N THR A 72 -12.68 0.87 -9.41
CA THR A 72 -11.53 0.81 -10.33
C THR A 72 -10.47 -0.19 -9.89
N VAL A 73 -10.55 -0.70 -8.67
CA VAL A 73 -9.54 -1.58 -8.08
C VAL A 73 -10.01 -3.02 -8.20
N GLU A 74 -9.18 -3.84 -8.83
CA GLU A 74 -9.42 -5.28 -8.96
C GLU A 74 -8.96 -6.02 -7.71
N THR A 75 -7.72 -5.75 -7.28
CA THR A 75 -7.16 -6.34 -6.06
C THR A 75 -6.06 -5.45 -5.46
N VAL A 76 -5.81 -5.62 -4.16
CA VAL A 76 -4.70 -4.99 -3.46
C VAL A 76 -3.89 -6.07 -2.78
N GLU A 77 -2.61 -6.12 -3.13
CA GLU A 77 -1.66 -7.11 -2.64
C GLU A 77 -0.62 -6.42 -1.74
N LEU A 78 -0.09 -7.17 -0.78
CA LEU A 78 1.09 -6.74 -0.04
C LEU A 78 2.27 -6.75 -1.02
N GLY A 79 2.87 -5.58 -1.24
CA GLY A 79 4.06 -5.47 -2.07
C GLY A 79 5.26 -6.09 -1.37
N GLU A 80 6.25 -6.50 -2.13
CA GLU A 80 7.54 -6.84 -1.55
C GLU A 80 8.22 -5.53 -1.13
N ALA A 81 8.60 -5.42 0.15
CA ALA A 81 9.55 -4.39 0.51
C ALA A 81 10.80 -4.64 -0.32
N GLN A 82 11.23 -3.64 -1.10
CA GLN A 82 12.59 -3.61 -1.65
C GLN A 82 13.56 -3.63 -0.46
N GLY A 83 13.80 -4.81 0.08
CA GLY A 83 14.99 -5.15 0.84
C GLY A 83 16.11 -5.22 -0.17
N ASP A 84 17.10 -4.35 0.02
CA ASP A 84 18.47 -4.50 -0.44
C ASP A 84 18.74 -5.77 -1.26
N THR A 85 18.72 -5.66 -2.60
CA THR A 85 19.60 -6.50 -3.40
C THR A 85 21.02 -6.03 -3.10
N PRO A 86 21.88 -6.82 -2.43
CA PRO A 86 23.24 -6.41 -2.17
C PRO A 86 23.94 -6.14 -3.51
N LEU A 87 24.55 -4.96 -3.60
CA LEU A 87 25.30 -4.50 -4.76
C LEU A 87 26.18 -5.63 -5.31
N ALA A 88 26.08 -5.88 -6.62
CA ALA A 88 27.05 -6.66 -7.35
C ALA A 88 28.43 -5.98 -7.24
N THR A 89 29.25 -6.39 -6.26
CA THR A 89 30.69 -6.13 -6.25
C THR A 89 31.32 -7.01 -7.33
N THR A 90 31.33 -6.52 -8.57
CA THR A 90 32.29 -7.00 -9.56
C THR A 90 33.53 -6.14 -9.44
N GLN A 91 34.42 -6.52 -8.53
CA GLN A 91 35.76 -5.94 -8.45
C GLN A 91 36.61 -6.56 -9.57
N PRO A 92 37.27 -5.78 -10.45
CA PRO A 92 38.18 -6.34 -11.43
C PRO A 92 39.48 -6.74 -10.71
N THR A 93 39.76 -8.04 -10.65
CA THR A 93 41.09 -8.53 -10.30
C THR A 93 42.00 -8.27 -11.49
N GLY A 94 43.00 -7.40 -11.30
CA GLY A 94 44.02 -7.09 -12.30
C GLY A 94 45.02 -8.22 -12.54
#